data_AF-A0A066TL81-F1
#
_entry.id   AF-A0A066TL81-F1
#
_cell.length_a   1.000
_cell.length_b   1.000
_cell.length_c   1.000
_cell.angle_alpha   90.00
_cell.angle_beta   90.00
_cell.angle_gamma   90.00
#
_symmetry.space_group_name_H-M   'P 1'
#
loop_
_entity.id
_entity.type
_entity.pdbx_description
1 polymer ?
#
loop_
_entity_poly.entity_id
_entity_poly.type
_entity_poly.pdbx_seq_one_letter_code
_entity_poly.pdbx_strand_id
1 'polypeptide(L)'
;MKQTAESATADNELSRQLIQKEQKFKRVKFCFNVIFALCCLVFALGLVWMNVMAIASSFITAMMFGMAYMGVIMIFDEDIKEIKHKLEKSASVSI
;
A
#
# COMPACT_ATOMS: atom_id res chain seq x y z
N MET A 1 13.33 11.83 34.99
CA MET A 1 12.15 12.54 34.43
C MET A 1 12.33 13.02 32.99
N LYS A 2 13.51 13.50 32.54
CA LYS A 2 13.72 13.89 31.12
C LYS A 2 13.65 12.72 30.11
N GLN A 3 14.24 11.56 30.45
CA GLN A 3 14.21 10.36 29.59
C GLN A 3 12.80 9.84 29.29
N THR A 4 11.89 9.96 30.24
CA THR A 4 10.50 9.48 30.11
C THR A 4 9.69 10.35 29.15
N ALA A 5 10.00 11.65 29.07
CA ALA A 5 9.34 12.57 28.14
C ALA A 5 9.83 12.37 26.69
N GLU A 6 11.13 12.14 26.47
CA GLU A 6 11.68 11.88 25.14
C GLU A 6 11.17 10.54 24.56
N SER A 7 11.11 9.49 25.39
CA SER A 7 10.56 8.18 24.99
C SER A 7 9.08 8.28 24.62
N ALA A 8 8.26 8.94 25.43
CA ALA A 8 6.84 9.13 25.14
C ALA A 8 6.60 9.97 23.86
N THR A 9 7.50 10.92 23.56
CA THR A 9 7.40 11.74 22.34
C THR A 9 7.80 10.94 21.09
N ALA A 10 8.81 10.08 21.20
CA ALA A 10 9.24 9.20 20.11
C ALA A 10 8.18 8.15 19.76
N ASP A 11 7.51 7.57 20.76
CA ASP A 11 6.43 6.59 20.58
C ASP A 11 5.21 7.19 19.86
N ASN A 12 4.87 8.43 20.22
CA ASN A 12 3.75 9.17 19.64
C ASN A 12 4.01 9.55 18.17
N GLU A 13 5.26 9.92 17.84
CA GLU A 13 5.68 10.20 16.47
C GLU A 13 5.70 8.93 15.60
N LEU A 14 6.19 7.81 16.15
CA LEU A 14 6.21 6.52 15.44
C LEU A 14 4.79 6.02 15.14
N SER A 15 3.86 6.15 16.10
CA SER A 15 2.44 5.84 15.91
C SER A 15 1.81 6.71 14.81
N ARG A 16 2.14 8.01 14.75
CA ARG A 16 1.70 8.90 13.68
C ARG A 16 2.21 8.46 12.31
N GLN A 17 3.47 8.08 12.21
CA GLN A 17 4.06 7.58 10.96
C GLN A 17 3.38 6.28 10.50
N LEU A 18 3.05 5.39 11.43
CA LEU A 18 2.34 4.14 11.13
C LEU A 18 0.94 4.43 10.54
N ILE A 19 0.15 5.30 11.19
CA ILE A 19 -1.19 5.69 10.71
C ILE A 19 -1.12 6.35 9.33
N GLN A 20 -0.13 7.22 9.09
CA GLN A 20 0.06 7.84 7.78
C GLN A 20 0.43 6.83 6.69
N LYS A 21 1.30 5.86 6.99
CA LYS A 21 1.70 4.79 6.06
C LYS A 21 0.52 3.88 5.74
N GLU A 22 -0.29 3.49 6.72
CA GLU A 22 -1.53 2.73 6.50
C GLU A 22 -2.55 3.49 5.64
N GLN A 23 -2.75 4.79 5.90
CA GLN A 23 -3.64 5.60 5.07
C GLN A 23 -3.15 5.72 3.63
N LYS A 24 -1.84 5.91 3.41
CA LYS A 24 -1.24 5.91 2.07
C LYS A 24 -1.45 4.57 1.38
N PHE A 25 -1.22 3.46 2.09
CA PHE A 25 -1.46 2.11 1.58
C PHE A 25 -2.92 1.92 1.15
N LYS A 26 -3.88 2.34 1.98
CA LYS A 26 -5.31 2.29 1.66
C LYS A 26 -5.64 3.09 0.39
N ARG A 27 -5.02 4.26 0.21
CA ARG A 27 -5.18 5.08 -1.00
C ARG A 27 -4.61 4.39 -2.24
N VAL A 28 -3.41 3.81 -2.14
CA VAL A 28 -2.79 3.05 -3.25
C VAL A 28 -3.67 1.86 -3.64
N LYS A 29 -4.19 1.11 -2.65
CA LYS A 29 -5.14 0.01 -2.88
C LYS A 29 -6.40 0.47 -3.61
N PHE A 30 -6.96 1.60 -3.20
CA PHE A 30 -8.14 2.17 -3.87
C PHE A 30 -7.83 2.55 -5.32
N CYS A 31 -6.72 3.26 -5.58
CA CYS A 31 -6.30 3.62 -6.93
C CYS A 31 -6.06 2.40 -7.82
N PHE A 32 -5.40 1.36 -7.29
CA PHE A 32 -5.21 0.11 -8.02
C PHE A 32 -6.55 -0.54 -8.40
N ASN A 33 -7.50 -0.58 -7.47
CA ASN A 33 -8.82 -1.17 -7.74
C ASN A 33 -9.60 -0.40 -8.82
N VAL A 34 -9.48 0.94 -8.84
CA VAL A 34 -10.08 1.79 -9.89
C VAL A 34 -9.45 1.50 -11.26
N ILE A 35 -8.12 1.42 -11.33
CA ILE A 35 -7.41 1.12 -12.58
C ILE A 35 -7.74 -0.29 -13.08
N PHE A 36 -7.82 -1.27 -12.17
CA PHE A 36 -8.21 -2.63 -12.51
C PHE A 36 -9.64 -2.68 -13.07
N ALA A 37 -10.60 -1.99 -12.44
CA ALA A 37 -11.97 -1.89 -12.93
C ALA A 37 -12.04 -1.24 -14.33
N LEU A 38 -11.25 -0.19 -14.57
CA LEU A 38 -11.12 0.43 -15.90
C LEU A 38 -10.58 -0.55 -16.94
N CYS A 39 -9.56 -1.35 -16.61
CA CYS A 39 -9.05 -2.39 -17.51
C CYS A 39 -10.12 -3.43 -17.85
N CYS A 40 -10.94 -3.84 -16.87
CA CYS A 40 -12.06 -4.76 -17.11
C CYS A 40 -13.14 -4.14 -18.02
N LEU A 41 -13.43 -2.84 -17.89
CA LEU A 41 -14.36 -2.15 -18.79
C LEU A 41 -13.83 -2.11 -20.23
N VAL A 42 -12.54 -1.76 -20.41
CA VAL A 42 -11.91 -1.76 -21.74
C VAL A 42 -11.90 -3.16 -22.34
N PHE A 43 -11.64 -4.19 -21.53
CA PHE A 43 -11.73 -5.58 -21.96
C PHE A 43 -13.14 -5.96 -22.42
N ALA A 44 -14.17 -5.62 -21.64
CA ALA A 44 -15.56 -5.88 -22.00
C ALA A 44 -15.97 -5.16 -23.29
N LEU A 45 -15.58 -3.90 -23.46
CA LEU A 45 -15.79 -3.16 -24.71
C LEU A 45 -15.03 -3.79 -25.89
N GLY A 46 -13.80 -4.24 -25.66
CA GLY A 46 -12.99 -4.97 -26.64
C GLY A 46 -13.66 -6.27 -27.10
N LEU A 47 -14.29 -7.00 -26.19
CA LEU A 47 -15.09 -8.19 -26.52
C LEU A 47 -16.32 -7.84 -27.35
N VAL A 48 -17.08 -6.81 -26.95
CA VAL A 48 -18.29 -6.37 -27.68
C VAL A 48 -17.96 -5.95 -29.11
N TRP A 49 -16.85 -5.25 -29.31
CA TRP A 49 -16.40 -4.84 -30.64
C TRP A 49 -15.57 -5.88 -31.40
N MET A 50 -15.34 -7.07 -30.81
CA MET A 50 -14.42 -8.09 -31.34
C MET A 50 -13.02 -7.53 -31.66
N ASN A 51 -12.59 -6.52 -30.91
CA ASN A 51 -11.29 -5.87 -31.12
C ASN A 51 -10.21 -6.56 -30.28
N VAL A 52 -9.47 -7.46 -30.93
CA VAL A 52 -8.39 -8.25 -30.33
C VAL A 52 -7.26 -7.36 -29.76
N MET A 53 -7.00 -6.20 -30.38
CA MET A 53 -5.95 -5.27 -29.89
C MET A 53 -6.36 -4.61 -28.57
N ALA A 54 -7.63 -4.24 -28.41
CA ALA A 54 -8.15 -3.70 -27.15
C ALA A 54 -8.13 -4.76 -26.04
N ILE A 55 -8.47 -6.00 -26.39
CA ILE A 55 -8.41 -7.14 -25.46
C ILE A 55 -6.96 -7.38 -24.99
N ALA A 56 -6.01 -7.54 -25.92
CA ALA A 56 -4.62 -7.82 -25.57
C ALA A 56 -4.00 -6.68 -24.73
N SER A 57 -4.24 -5.42 -25.11
CA SER A 57 -3.70 -4.27 -24.38
C SER A 57 -4.28 -4.13 -22.96
N SER A 58 -5.55 -4.47 -22.75
CA SER A 58 -6.16 -4.46 -21.41
C SER A 58 -5.51 -5.48 -20.45
N PHE A 59 -5.19 -6.68 -20.93
CA PHE A 59 -4.49 -7.70 -20.14
C PHE A 59 -3.06 -7.29 -19.79
N ILE A 60 -2.30 -6.79 -20.77
CA ILE A 60 -0.92 -6.33 -20.55
C ILE A 60 -0.89 -5.19 -19.52
N THR A 61 -1.81 -4.23 -19.65
CA THR A 61 -1.93 -3.10 -18.73
C THR A 61 -2.26 -3.57 -17.32
N ALA A 62 -3.25 -4.46 -17.17
CA ALA A 62 -3.63 -5.02 -15.87
C ALA A 62 -2.46 -5.80 -15.21
N MET A 63 -1.70 -6.57 -15.98
CA MET A 63 -0.54 -7.32 -15.48
C MET A 63 0.58 -6.39 -15.01
N MET A 64 0.91 -5.36 -15.80
CA MET A 64 1.97 -4.41 -15.45
C MET A 64 1.63 -3.61 -14.18
N PHE A 65 0.38 -3.14 -14.07
CA PHE A 65 -0.10 -2.46 -12.86
C PHE A 65 -0.21 -3.42 -11.67
N GLY A 66 -0.60 -4.69 -11.89
CA GLY A 66 -0.67 -5.70 -10.84
C GLY A 66 0.70 -5.97 -10.19
N MET A 67 1.74 -6.09 -11.01
CA MET A 67 3.12 -6.26 -10.54
C MET A 67 3.61 -5.03 -9.78
N ALA A 68 3.36 -3.83 -10.31
CA ALA A 68 3.71 -2.59 -9.61
C ALA A 68 3.00 -2.47 -8.24
N TYR A 69 1.72 -2.85 -8.18
CA TYR A 69 0.96 -2.84 -6.93
C TYR A 69 1.48 -3.84 -5.90
N MET A 70 1.81 -5.07 -6.32
CA MET A 70 2.44 -6.06 -5.44
C MET A 70 3.77 -5.58 -4.87
N GLY A 71 4.61 -4.94 -5.68
CA GLY A 71 5.87 -4.35 -5.21
C GLY A 71 5.65 -3.26 -4.18
N VAL A 72 4.68 -2.37 -4.39
CA VAL A 72 4.32 -1.35 -3.40
C VAL A 72 3.80 -2.01 -2.11
N ILE A 73 2.99 -3.06 -2.20
CA ILE A 73 2.52 -3.75 -0.99
C ILE A 73 3.66 -4.35 -0.19
N MET A 74 4.59 -5.06 -0.85
CA MET A 74 5.74 -5.66 -0.16
C MET A 74 6.57 -4.63 0.59
N ILE A 75 6.87 -3.49 -0.04
CA ILE A 75 7.65 -2.41 0.60
C ILE A 75 6.88 -1.84 1.81
N PHE A 76 5.58 -1.59 1.66
CA PHE A 76 4.78 -1.06 2.76
C PHE A 76 4.61 -2.07 3.91
N ASP A 77 4.51 -3.37 3.62
CA ASP A 77 4.41 -4.42 4.63
C ASP A 77 5.70 -4.54 5.44
N GLU A 78 6.86 -4.52 4.78
CA GLU A 78 8.18 -4.49 5.43
C GLU A 78 8.35 -3.24 6.31
N ASP A 79 8.04 -2.05 5.77
CA ASP A 79 8.09 -0.78 6.51
C ASP A 79 7.19 -0.80 7.77
N ILE A 80 5.94 -1.25 7.63
CA ILE A 80 4.97 -1.28 8.74
C ILE A 80 5.44 -2.29 9.80
N LYS A 81 5.96 -3.45 9.38
CA LYS A 81 6.46 -4.47 10.29
C LYS A 81 7.69 -4.00 11.06
N GLU A 82 8.61 -3.28 10.40
CA GLU A 82 9.77 -2.68 11.06
C GLU A 82 9.36 -1.62 12.08
N ILE A 83 8.43 -0.72 11.73
CA ILE A 83 7.91 0.31 12.63
C ILE A 83 7.21 -0.33 13.84
N LYS A 84 6.40 -1.36 13.62
CA LYS A 84 5.70 -2.06 14.70
C LYS A 84 6.66 -2.75 15.66
N HIS A 85 7.70 -3.40 15.14
CA HIS A 85 8.74 -4.03 15.96
C HIS A 85 9.54 -2.99 16.78
N LYS A 86 9.85 -1.84 16.20
CA LYS A 86 10.50 -0.73 16.92
C LYS A 86 9.60 -0.19 18.06
N LEU A 87 8.29 -0.08 17.83
CA LEU A 87 7.33 0.34 18.85
C LEU A 87 7.27 -0.65 20.03
N GLU A 88 7.21 -1.95 19.74
CA GLU A 88 7.17 -3.02 20.77
C GLU A 88 8.45 -3.05 21.61
N LYS A 89 9.59 -2.78 20.98
CA LYS A 89 10.88 -2.64 21.68
C LYS A 89 10.94 -1.40 22.58
N SER A 90 10.40 -0.26 22.14
CA SER A 90 10.34 0.96 22.96
C SER A 90 9.40 0.82 24.17
N ALA A 91 8.27 0.14 23.98
CA ALA A 91 7.31 -0.16 25.04
C ALA A 91 7.88 -1.13 26.10
N SER A 92 8.66 -2.14 25.68
CA SER A 92 9.28 -3.10 26.60
C SER A 92 10.49 -2.55 27.37
N VAL A 93 11.22 -1.57 26.82
CA VAL A 93 12.31 -0.87 27.53
C VAL A 93 11.78 0.11 28.61
N SER A 94 10.49 0.42 28.58
CA SER A 94 9.84 1.34 29.53
C SER A 94 9.25 0.65 30.78
N ILE A 95 9.39 -0.68 30.91
CA ILE A 95 9.05 -1.49 32.10
C ILE A 95 10.31 -1.79 32.90
#